data_AF-A0A2D9IPG4-F1
#
_entry.id   AF-A0A2D9IPG4-F1
#
_cell.length_a   1.000
_cell.length_b   1.000
_cell.length_c   1.000
_cell.angle_alpha   90.00
_cell.angle_beta   90.00
_cell.angle_gamma   90.00
#
_symmetry.space_group_name_H-M   'P 1'
#
loop_
_entity.id
_entity.type
_entity.pdbx_description
1 polymer ?
#
loop_
_entity_poly.entity_id
_entity_poly.type
_entity_poly.pdbx_seq_one_letter_code
_entity_poly.pdbx_strand_id
1 'polypeptide(L)'
;MSAAPPQMRRIPDEQFFDLRSWSADKAEDYGEKASMLVHTILLSKSEQVNRITSELHDGNIVLIDFTPLTSDHETLHKILAELER
;
A
#
# COMPACT_ATOMS: atom_id res chain seq x y z
N MET A 1 33.79 31.57 -1.31
CA MET A 1 33.47 30.84 -2.57
C MET A 1 32.06 30.28 -2.43
N SER A 2 31.10 30.80 -3.19
CA SER A 2 29.70 30.38 -3.14
C SER A 2 29.49 29.11 -3.96
N ALA A 3 28.89 28.08 -3.35
CA ALA A 3 28.56 26.82 -4.01
C ALA A 3 27.49 27.05 -5.10
N ALA A 4 27.68 26.43 -6.27
CA ALA A 4 26.72 26.49 -7.37
C ALA A 4 25.40 25.79 -6.97
N PRO A 5 24.23 26.32 -7.40
CA PRO A 5 22.94 25.74 -7.07
C PRO A 5 22.80 24.32 -7.64
N PRO A 6 22.04 23.43 -6.98
CA PRO A 6 21.87 22.05 -7.42
C PRO A 6 21.17 22.03 -8.78
N GLN A 7 21.90 21.61 -9.82
CA GLN A 7 21.30 21.38 -11.13
C GLN A 7 20.53 20.05 -11.09
N MET A 8 19.19 20.14 -11.09
CA MET A 8 18.36 18.97 -11.35
C MET A 8 18.72 18.42 -12.73
N ARG A 9 19.25 17.19 -12.76
CA ARG A 9 19.54 16.47 -13.99
C ARG A 9 18.21 16.31 -14.75
N ARG A 10 18.02 17.07 -15.83
CA ARG A 10 16.85 16.91 -16.71
C ARG A 10 16.93 15.52 -17.33
N ILE A 11 16.01 14.64 -16.92
CA ILE A 11 15.80 13.35 -17.57
C ILE A 11 15.01 13.65 -18.85
N PRO A 12 15.48 13.18 -20.03
CA PRO A 12 14.74 13.36 -21.27
C PRO A 12 13.34 12.75 -21.17
N ASP A 13 12.32 13.46 -21.68
CA ASP A 13 10.91 13.03 -21.65
C ASP A 13 10.71 11.66 -22.34
N GLU A 14 11.62 11.30 -23.25
CA GLU A 14 11.69 10.01 -23.97
C GLU A 14 11.91 8.80 -23.05
N GLN A 15 12.32 9.00 -21.80
CA GLN A 15 12.52 7.92 -20.81
C GLN A 15 11.28 7.65 -19.94
N PHE A 16 10.20 8.41 -20.15
CA PHE A 16 8.96 8.24 -19.42
C PHE A 16 7.94 7.52 -20.29
N PHE A 17 7.35 6.45 -19.74
CA PHE A 17 6.19 5.82 -20.35
C PHE A 17 4.95 6.66 -20.04
N ASP A 18 4.32 7.23 -21.07
CA ASP A 18 3.06 7.96 -20.90
C ASP A 18 1.90 6.97 -20.73
N LEU A 19 1.47 6.79 -19.49
CA LEU A 19 0.37 5.89 -19.14
C LEU A 19 -1.01 6.54 -19.32
N ARG A 20 -1.10 7.82 -19.70
CA ARG A 20 -2.40 8.52 -19.81
C ARG A 20 -3.25 7.97 -20.96
N SER A 21 -2.62 7.41 -21.99
CA SER A 21 -3.27 6.69 -23.09
C SER A 21 -3.34 5.18 -22.86
N TRP A 22 -2.84 4.68 -21.73
CA TRP A 22 -3.03 3.29 -21.33
C TRP A 22 -4.46 3.14 -20.81
N SER A 23 -5.41 3.04 -21.72
CA SER A 23 -6.69 2.42 -21.43
C SER A 23 -6.53 0.93 -21.66
N ALA A 24 -6.75 0.09 -20.64
CA ALA A 24 -6.96 -1.33 -20.91
C ALA A 24 -8.13 -1.44 -21.89
N ASP A 25 -7.97 -2.18 -22.99
CA ASP A 25 -8.99 -2.35 -24.06
C ASP A 25 -10.34 -2.88 -23.54
N LYS A 26 -10.42 -3.23 -22.25
CA LYS A 26 -11.55 -3.78 -21.52
C LYS A 26 -11.93 -3.00 -20.26
N ALA A 27 -11.47 -1.75 -20.11
CA ALA A 27 -11.80 -0.93 -18.93
C ALA A 27 -13.31 -0.84 -18.64
N GLU A 28 -14.13 -0.90 -19.70
CA GLU A 28 -15.60 -0.90 -19.63
C GLU A 28 -16.20 -2.26 -19.23
N ASP A 29 -15.51 -3.38 -19.50
CA ASP A 29 -15.94 -4.75 -19.11
C ASP A 29 -15.79 -5.01 -17.59
N TYR A 30 -15.03 -4.16 -16.88
CA TYR A 30 -14.84 -4.29 -15.43
C TYR A 30 -16.01 -3.74 -14.59
N GLY A 31 -17.07 -3.22 -15.24
CA GLY A 31 -18.42 -3.02 -14.70
C GLY A 31 -18.61 -1.99 -13.57
N GLU A 32 -17.58 -1.75 -12.75
CA GLU A 32 -17.63 -0.87 -11.59
C GLU A 32 -16.49 0.14 -11.61
N LYS A 33 -16.78 1.36 -11.17
CA LYS A 33 -15.74 2.37 -10.94
C LYS A 33 -14.84 1.86 -9.83
N ALA A 34 -13.56 1.64 -10.13
CA ALA A 34 -12.57 1.25 -9.14
C ALA A 34 -12.68 2.17 -7.91
N SER A 35 -12.93 1.56 -6.75
CA SER A 35 -13.07 2.26 -5.48
C SER A 35 -12.16 1.58 -4.46
N MET A 36 -11.56 2.39 -3.60
CA MET A 36 -10.63 1.94 -2.57
C MET A 36 -11.06 2.59 -1.27
N LEU A 37 -11.18 1.78 -0.22
CA LEU A 37 -11.49 2.26 1.13
C LEU A 37 -10.23 2.27 1.99
N VAL A 38 -10.25 3.12 3.02
CA VAL A 38 -9.21 3.15 4.06
C VAL A 38 -9.83 2.60 5.33
N HIS A 39 -9.34 1.47 5.81
CA HIS A 39 -9.76 0.85 7.06
C HIS A 39 -8.71 1.04 8.15
N THR A 40 -9.16 1.39 9.36
CA THR A 40 -8.29 1.40 10.54
C THR A 40 -8.60 0.17 11.39
N ILE A 41 -7.57 -0.62 11.70
CA ILE A 41 -7.69 -1.83 12.50
C ILE A 41 -6.74 -1.74 13.69
N LEU A 42 -7.30 -1.86 14.90
CA LEU A 42 -6.52 -2.01 16.12
C LEU A 42 -6.08 -3.48 16.24
N LEU A 43 -4.80 -3.75 16.05
CA LEU A 43 -4.22 -5.08 16.15
C LEU A 43 -3.91 -5.42 17.62
N SER A 44 -4.66 -6.38 18.13
CA SER A 44 -4.59 -6.89 19.50
C SER A 44 -4.64 -8.43 19.57
N LYS A 45 -5.09 -9.09 18.50
CA LYS A 45 -5.21 -10.56 18.41
C LYS A 45 -4.94 -11.05 17.00
N SER A 46 -4.52 -12.31 16.88
CA SER A 46 -4.24 -12.96 15.59
C SER A 46 -5.46 -13.07 14.66
N GLU A 47 -6.68 -13.17 15.21
CA GLU A 47 -7.92 -13.22 14.41
C GLU A 47 -8.10 -12.01 13.49
N GLN A 48 -7.48 -10.88 13.83
CA GLN A 48 -7.57 -9.64 13.06
C GLN A 48 -6.68 -9.68 11.81
N VAL A 49 -5.73 -10.61 11.71
CA VAL A 49 -4.90 -10.84 10.53
C VAL A 49 -5.75 -11.23 9.34
N ASN A 50 -6.66 -12.19 9.51
CA ASN A 50 -7.58 -12.61 8.44
C ASN A 50 -8.39 -11.44 7.86
N ARG A 51 -8.81 -10.51 8.73
CA ARG A 51 -9.52 -9.30 8.30
C ARG A 51 -8.60 -8.38 7.50
N ILE A 52 -7.38 -8.14 7.97
CA ILE A 52 -6.38 -7.34 7.25
C ILE A 52 -6.14 -7.94 5.85
N THR A 53 -5.92 -9.25 5.76
CA THR A 53 -5.67 -9.94 4.49
C THR A 53 -6.85 -9.84 3.53
N SER A 54 -8.09 -9.97 4.03
CA SER A 54 -9.30 -9.80 3.20
C SER A 54 -9.39 -8.40 2.61
N GLU A 55 -9.20 -7.36 3.43
CA GLU A 55 -9.27 -5.97 2.96
C GLU A 55 -8.18 -5.66 1.91
N LEU A 56 -6.97 -6.19 2.11
CA LEU A 56 -5.89 -6.05 1.13
C LEU A 56 -6.21 -6.78 -0.19
N HIS A 57 -6.80 -7.98 -0.12
CA HIS A 57 -7.23 -8.74 -1.29
C HIS A 57 -8.33 -8.00 -2.08
N ASP A 58 -9.22 -7.29 -1.38
CA ASP A 58 -10.28 -6.47 -1.97
C ASP A 58 -9.76 -5.14 -2.53
N GLY A 59 -8.46 -4.86 -2.40
CA GLY A 59 -7.80 -3.67 -2.94
C GLY A 59 -7.90 -2.43 -2.04
N ASN A 60 -8.22 -2.60 -0.75
CA ASN A 60 -8.30 -1.52 0.23
C ASN A 60 -6.95 -1.22 0.88
N ILE A 61 -6.85 -0.03 1.48
CA ILE A 61 -5.73 0.36 2.34
C ILE A 61 -6.10 0.06 3.79
N VAL A 62 -5.19 -0.55 4.53
CA VAL A 62 -5.36 -0.83 5.96
C VAL A 62 -4.31 -0.09 6.78
N LEU A 63 -4.76 0.77 7.69
CA LEU A 63 -3.94 1.40 8.73
C LEU A 63 -4.03 0.55 10.00
N ILE A 64 -2.89 0.05 10.47
CA ILE A 64 -2.82 -0.86 11.61
C ILE A 64 -2.27 -0.11 12.82
N ASP A 65 -3.05 -0.07 13.89
CA ASP A 65 -2.57 0.33 15.22
C ASP A 65 -2.19 -0.92 16.01
N PHE A 66 -0.90 -1.16 16.19
CA PHE A 66 -0.37 -2.31 16.94
C PHE A 66 0.08 -1.94 18.36
N THR A 67 -0.27 -0.74 18.85
CA THR A 67 0.08 -0.28 20.21
C THR A 67 -0.20 -1.32 21.30
N PRO A 68 -1.32 -2.06 21.29
CA PRO A 68 -1.59 -3.09 22.29
C PRO A 68 -0.55 -4.22 22.36
N LEU A 69 0.12 -4.52 21.26
CA LEU A 69 1.10 -5.61 21.15
C LEU A 69 2.55 -5.16 21.35
N THR A 70 2.79 -3.87 21.59
CA THR A 70 4.16 -3.34 21.75
C THR A 70 4.94 -3.96 22.90
N SER A 71 4.25 -4.48 23.92
CA SER A 71 4.85 -5.20 25.06
C SER A 71 4.94 -6.72 24.84
N ASP A 72 4.27 -7.27 23.84
CA ASP A 72 4.27 -8.70 23.48
C ASP A 72 4.92 -8.90 22.11
N HIS A 73 6.26 -8.85 22.12
CA HIS A 73 7.07 -8.97 20.92
C HIS A 73 6.92 -10.33 20.22
N GLU A 74 6.69 -11.42 20.96
CA GLU A 74 6.57 -12.74 20.37
C GLU A 74 5.29 -12.83 19.52
N THR A 75 4.17 -12.39 20.08
CA THR A 75 2.89 -12.35 19.36
C THR A 75 2.95 -11.39 18.19
N LEU A 76 3.55 -10.21 18.35
CA LEU A 76 3.73 -9.24 17.27
C LEU A 76 4.56 -9.82 16.12
N HIS A 77 5.69 -10.48 16.39
CA HIS A 77 6.52 -11.09 15.36
C HIS A 77 5.80 -12.20 14.60
N LYS A 78 5.03 -13.05 15.28
CA LYS A 78 4.23 -14.09 14.64
C LYS A 78 3.20 -13.50 13.69
N ILE A 79 2.49 -12.46 14.12
CA ILE A 79 1.49 -11.77 13.30
C ILE A 79 2.13 -11.10 12.08
N LEU A 80 3.26 -10.40 12.25
CA LEU A 80 3.94 -9.76 11.14
C LEU A 80 4.44 -10.79 10.11
N ALA A 81 5.01 -11.91 10.56
CA ALA A 81 5.44 -12.98 9.67
C ALA A 81 4.27 -13.66 8.91
N GLU A 82 3.05 -13.62 9.46
CA GLU A 82 1.85 -14.09 8.78
C GLU A 82 1.37 -13.11 7.71
N LEU A 83 1.49 -11.79 7.96
CA LEU A 83 1.15 -10.74 6.99
C LEU A 83 2.14 -10.62 5.82
N GLU A 84 3.38 -11.09 5.97
CA GLU A 84 4.41 -11.08 4.91
C GLU A 84 4.25 -12.21 3.87
N ARG A 85 3.32 -13.14 4.08
CA ARG A 85 3.08 -14.29 3.19
C ARG A 85 2.05 -14.01 2.11
#